data_AF-A0A495J8I9-F1
#
_entry.id   AF-A0A495J8I9-F1
#
_cell.length_a   1.000
_cell.length_b   1.000
_cell.length_c   1.000
_cell.angle_alpha   90.00
_cell.angle_beta   90.00
_cell.angle_gamma   90.00
#
_symmetry.space_group_name_H-M   'P 1'
#
loop_
_entity.id
_entity.type
_entity.pdbx_description
1 polymer ?
#
loop_
_entity_poly.entity_id
_entity_poly.type
_entity_poly.pdbx_seq_one_letter_code
_entity_poly.pdbx_strand_id
1 'polypeptide(L)'
;MLLTEVYKPAIYSVRLPLDNKNREVTDETIPKPIILYTPDSEPQEETQTALSTFKIFTIKFNYLALIHHTKVMKVKYGSSNHIYKVVLFSILSPGASICWFEHLPHNWVSLLGNGMDYGLKEAITAAIENQEE
;
A
#
# COMPACT_ATOMS: atom_id res chain seq x y z
N MET A 1 7.67 8.09 46.03
CA MET A 1 7.96 8.82 44.78
C MET A 1 8.86 7.91 43.95
N LEU A 2 8.31 7.15 43.00
CA LEU A 2 9.05 6.18 42.18
C LEU A 2 8.92 6.64 40.72
N LEU A 3 10.06 6.96 40.11
CA LEU A 3 10.19 7.38 38.72
C LEU A 3 9.90 6.20 37.80
N THR A 4 8.82 6.27 37.02
CA THR A 4 8.59 5.37 35.89
C THR A 4 9.39 5.87 34.70
N GLU A 5 10.45 5.15 34.33
CA GLU A 5 11.19 5.38 33.09
C GLU A 5 10.29 5.10 31.87
N VAL A 6 10.20 6.08 30.98
CA VAL A 6 9.45 5.97 29.72
C VAL A 6 10.26 5.11 28.75
N TYR A 7 9.84 3.87 28.56
CA TYR A 7 10.42 2.96 27.56
C TYR A 7 10.23 3.54 26.14
N LYS A 8 11.34 3.86 25.46
CA LYS A 8 11.39 4.24 24.04
C LYS A 8 11.97 3.06 23.25
N PRO A 9 11.27 2.53 22.23
CA PRO A 9 11.88 1.52 21.37
C PRO A 9 12.97 2.16 20.49
N ALA A 10 14.14 1.53 20.46
CA ALA A 10 15.22 1.90 19.55
C ALA A 10 14.87 1.45 18.12
N ILE A 11 14.78 2.41 17.18
CA ILE A 11 14.68 2.12 15.76
C ILE A 11 16.09 1.82 15.24
N TYR A 12 16.38 0.56 14.96
CA TYR A 12 17.61 0.17 14.26
C TYR A 12 17.35 0.14 12.76
N SER A 13 17.94 1.09 12.04
CA SER A 13 18.02 1.06 10.58
C SER A 13 19.08 0.03 10.17
N VAL A 14 18.66 -1.18 9.79
CA VAL A 14 19.56 -2.18 9.20
C VAL A 14 19.93 -1.70 7.79
N ARG A 15 21.13 -1.13 7.64
CA ARG A 15 21.77 -1.00 6.33
C ARG A 15 22.41 -2.35 6.01
N LEU A 16 21.92 -3.00 4.95
CA LEU A 16 22.59 -4.17 4.40
C LEU A 16 23.98 -3.73 3.87
N PRO A 17 25.06 -4.43 4.24
CA PRO A 17 26.38 -4.13 3.70
C PRO A 17 26.46 -4.52 2.22
N LEU A 18 26.84 -3.55 1.38
CA LEU A 18 27.23 -3.77 0.00
C LEU A 18 28.63 -4.38 0.00
N ASP A 19 28.72 -5.71 -0.05
CA ASP A 19 30.01 -6.41 -0.15
C ASP A 19 30.55 -6.27 -1.57
N ASN A 20 31.27 -5.18 -1.82
CA ASN A 20 32.04 -4.97 -3.04
C ASN A 20 33.44 -5.58 -2.85
N LYS A 21 33.55 -6.89 -3.06
CA LYS A 21 34.84 -7.57 -3.10
C LYS A 21 35.41 -7.50 -4.51
N ASN A 22 36.14 -6.41 -4.78
CA ASN A 22 37.11 -6.35 -5.87
C ASN A 22 38.20 -7.41 -5.62
N ARG A 23 38.26 -8.44 -6.45
CA ARG A 23 39.48 -9.23 -6.67
C ARG A 23 39.90 -9.00 -8.12
N GLU A 24 41.01 -8.28 -8.28
CA GLU A 24 41.80 -8.27 -9.51
C GLU A 24 42.13 -9.71 -9.91
N VAL A 25 41.73 -10.08 -11.12
CA VAL A 25 42.38 -11.12 -11.90
C VAL A 25 42.67 -10.51 -13.25
N THR A 26 43.95 -10.57 -13.59
CA THR A 26 44.60 -10.01 -14.76
C THR A 26 44.18 -10.73 -16.03
N ASP A 27 44.04 -9.92 -17.08
CA ASP A 27 44.31 -10.18 -18.49
C ASP A 27 43.32 -10.99 -19.37
N GLU A 28 43.09 -10.37 -20.52
CA GLU A 28 42.59 -10.86 -21.81
C GLU A 28 41.08 -11.10 -22.06
N THR A 29 40.58 -10.24 -22.96
CA THR A 29 39.45 -10.39 -23.89
C THR A 29 38.03 -10.10 -23.36
N ILE A 30 37.61 -8.84 -23.50
CA ILE A 30 36.21 -8.40 -23.37
C ILE A 30 35.40 -8.93 -24.57
N PRO A 31 34.38 -9.80 -24.39
CA PRO A 31 33.36 -9.99 -25.40
C PRO A 31 32.32 -8.88 -25.24
N LYS A 32 32.17 -8.04 -26.27
CA LYS A 32 31.04 -7.10 -26.37
C LYS A 32 29.72 -7.89 -26.32
N PRO A 33 28.66 -7.40 -25.66
CA PRO A 33 27.38 -8.08 -25.65
C PRO A 33 26.82 -8.15 -27.07
N ILE A 34 26.56 -9.37 -27.53
CA ILE A 34 25.89 -9.66 -28.80
C ILE A 34 24.44 -9.24 -28.64
N ILE A 35 24.02 -8.16 -29.31
CA ILE A 35 22.61 -7.84 -29.48
C ILE A 35 22.11 -8.68 -30.67
N LEU A 36 21.34 -9.72 -30.39
CA LEU A 36 20.57 -10.41 -31.43
C LEU A 36 19.36 -9.53 -31.79
N TYR A 37 19.42 -8.89 -32.95
CA TYR A 37 18.24 -8.33 -33.61
C TYR A 37 17.62 -9.42 -34.48
N THR A 38 16.42 -9.88 -34.14
CA THR A 38 15.55 -10.60 -35.07
C THR A 38 14.79 -9.58 -35.93
N PRO A 39 14.71 -9.75 -37.26
CA PRO A 39 13.97 -8.84 -38.13
C PRO A 39 12.48 -9.21 -38.16
N ASP A 40 11.65 -8.18 -38.32
CA ASP A 40 10.21 -8.21 -38.56
C ASP A 40 9.33 -8.88 -37.49
N SER A 41 8.99 -8.10 -36.49
CA SER A 41 7.65 -8.16 -35.92
C SER A 41 7.18 -6.72 -35.76
N GLU A 42 6.01 -6.45 -36.34
CA GLU A 42 5.26 -5.18 -36.29
C GLU A 42 5.30 -4.55 -34.88
N PRO A 43 5.21 -3.22 -34.75
CA PRO A 43 5.14 -2.59 -33.44
C PRO A 43 3.96 -3.20 -32.67
N GLN A 44 4.25 -4.05 -31.69
CA GLN A 44 3.27 -4.54 -30.74
C GLN A 44 2.61 -3.30 -30.17
N GLU A 45 1.30 -3.19 -30.40
CA GLU A 45 0.44 -2.18 -29.82
C GLU A 45 0.86 -1.96 -28.37
N GLU A 46 1.23 -0.73 -28.06
CA GLU A 46 1.33 -0.27 -26.68
C GLU A 46 0.02 -0.66 -26.01
N THR A 47 0.08 -1.70 -25.20
CA THR A 47 -1.05 -2.14 -24.39
C THR A 47 -1.40 -0.92 -23.57
N GLN A 48 -2.51 -0.25 -23.91
CA GLN A 48 -2.97 0.94 -23.21
C GLN A 48 -3.06 0.58 -21.73
N THR A 49 -2.04 1.01 -20.98
CA THR A 49 -1.94 0.78 -19.55
C THR A 49 -3.20 1.38 -18.95
N ALA A 50 -4.14 0.53 -18.51
CA ALA A 50 -5.43 0.97 -18.01
C ALA A 50 -5.22 2.15 -17.06
N LEU A 51 -5.72 3.33 -17.45
CA LEU A 51 -5.48 4.57 -16.72
C LEU A 51 -6.00 4.41 -15.29
N SER A 52 -5.08 4.22 -14.35
CA SER A 52 -5.43 4.18 -12.93
C SER A 52 -5.67 5.62 -12.46
N THR A 53 -6.83 5.85 -11.85
CA THR A 53 -7.13 7.13 -11.21
C THR A 53 -7.10 6.95 -9.72
N PHE A 54 -6.54 7.93 -9.00
CA PHE A 54 -6.53 7.92 -7.55
C PHE A 54 -6.89 9.27 -6.96
N LYS A 55 -7.57 9.24 -5.81
CA LYS A 55 -7.89 10.41 -4.99
C LYS A 55 -7.58 10.08 -3.54
N ILE A 56 -6.89 10.98 -2.84
CA ILE A 56 -6.63 10.85 -1.41
C ILE A 56 -7.49 11.87 -0.68
N PHE A 57 -8.18 11.42 0.37
CA PHE A 57 -8.97 12.27 1.24
C PHE A 57 -8.86 11.80 2.68
N THR A 58 -9.33 12.62 3.61
CA THR A 58 -9.35 12.29 5.04
C THR A 58 -10.78 12.03 5.46
N ILE A 59 -11.02 10.93 6.18
CA ILE A 59 -12.29 10.65 6.84
C ILE A 59 -12.16 10.88 8.34
N LYS A 60 -13.30 11.12 8.98
CA LYS A 60 -13.44 11.17 10.44
C LYS A 60 -14.52 10.20 10.85
N PHE A 61 -14.26 9.38 11.86
CA PHE A 61 -15.23 8.42 12.37
C PHE A 61 -15.06 8.21 13.87
N ASN A 62 -16.14 7.82 14.53
CA ASN A 62 -16.14 7.47 15.94
C ASN A 62 -16.05 5.96 16.11
N TYR A 63 -15.13 5.50 16.94
CA TYR A 63 -15.01 4.09 17.30
C TYR A 63 -14.48 3.96 18.73
N LEU A 64 -15.14 3.12 19.54
CA LEU A 64 -14.86 2.96 20.98
C LEU A 64 -14.79 4.29 21.74
N ALA A 65 -15.77 5.17 21.50
CA ALA A 65 -15.87 6.51 22.09
C ALA A 65 -14.69 7.46 21.80
N LEU A 66 -13.85 7.14 20.81
CA LEU A 66 -12.75 7.98 20.35
C LEU A 66 -13.02 8.46 18.92
N ILE A 67 -12.70 9.72 18.66
CA ILE A 67 -12.71 10.30 17.31
C ILE A 67 -11.40 9.92 16.62
N HIS A 68 -11.50 9.28 15.47
CA HIS A 68 -10.37 8.88 14.64
C HIS A 68 -10.37 9.65 13.34
N HIS A 69 -9.20 10.11 12.93
CA HIS A 69 -9.00 10.77 11.64
C HIS A 69 -8.00 9.94 10.84
N THR A 70 -8.38 9.53 9.63
CA THR A 70 -7.45 8.79 8.78
C THR A 70 -7.55 9.17 7.32
N LYS A 71 -6.44 8.92 6.60
CA LYS A 71 -6.36 9.08 5.16
C LYS A 71 -6.87 7.82 4.47
N VAL A 72 -7.69 8.05 3.45
CA VAL A 72 -8.21 7.06 2.53
C VAL A 72 -7.71 7.40 1.14
N MET A 73 -7.22 6.38 0.43
CA MET A 73 -6.90 6.47 -0.98
C MET A 73 -7.95 5.67 -1.74
N LYS A 74 -8.77 6.35 -2.54
CA LYS A 74 -9.65 5.75 -3.53
C LYS A 74 -8.86 5.51 -4.80
N VAL A 75 -8.95 4.31 -5.34
CA VAL A 75 -8.29 3.87 -6.56
C VAL A 75 -9.33 3.24 -7.48
N LYS A 76 -9.26 3.55 -8.77
CA LYS A 76 -10.04 2.88 -9.82
C LYS A 76 -9.10 2.35 -10.89
N TYR A 77 -9.25 1.08 -11.26
CA TYR A 77 -8.47 0.44 -12.32
C TYR A 77 -9.37 0.19 -13.54
N GLY A 78 -9.27 1.03 -14.57
CA GLY A 78 -10.10 0.90 -15.78
C GLY A 78 -11.61 0.96 -15.45
N SER A 79 -12.36 -0.07 -15.88
CA SER A 79 -13.81 -0.21 -15.63
C SER A 79 -14.14 -0.90 -14.30
N SER A 80 -13.17 -1.18 -13.43
CA SER A 80 -13.40 -1.83 -12.15
C SER A 80 -14.22 -0.98 -11.17
N ASN A 81 -14.71 -1.63 -10.12
CA ASN A 81 -15.21 -0.94 -8.94
C ASN A 81 -14.09 -0.10 -8.29
N HIS A 82 -14.51 0.82 -7.43
CA HIS A 82 -13.60 1.61 -6.63
C HIS A 82 -13.05 0.78 -5.46
N ILE A 83 -11.74 0.86 -5.28
CA ILE A 83 -11.03 0.24 -4.18
C ILE A 83 -10.53 1.35 -3.24
N TYR A 84 -10.69 1.14 -1.95
CA TYR A 84 -10.40 2.10 -0.90
C TYR A 84 -9.34 1.53 0.01
N LYS A 85 -8.14 2.10 -0.05
CA LYS A 85 -7.06 1.79 0.88
C LYS A 85 -7.12 2.75 2.06
N VAL A 86 -7.28 2.20 3.25
CA VAL A 86 -7.37 2.95 4.50
C VAL A 86 -6.19 2.59 5.38
N VAL A 87 -5.47 3.61 5.86
CA VAL A 87 -4.39 3.42 6.83
C VAL A 87 -4.99 3.48 8.23
N LEU A 88 -4.72 2.50 9.08
CA LEU A 88 -5.19 2.48 10.46
C LEU A 88 -4.03 2.71 11.41
N PHE A 89 -4.31 3.42 12.49
CA PHE A 89 -3.38 3.47 13.61
C PHE A 89 -3.26 2.08 14.23
N SER A 90 -2.05 1.73 14.67
CA SER A 90 -1.75 0.39 15.23
C SER A 90 -2.65 0.01 16.40
N ILE A 91 -3.17 1.00 17.15
CA ILE A 91 -4.12 0.78 18.25
C ILE A 91 -5.49 0.26 17.80
N LEU A 92 -5.91 0.55 16.56
CA LEU A 92 -7.22 0.16 16.03
C LEU A 92 -7.20 -1.24 15.42
N SER A 93 -6.02 -1.70 15.01
CA SER A 93 -5.84 -2.98 14.33
C SER A 93 -4.45 -3.54 14.67
N PRO A 94 -4.34 -4.27 15.80
CA PRO A 94 -3.10 -4.90 16.22
C PRO A 94 -2.77 -6.04 15.25
N GLY A 95 -1.96 -5.75 14.23
CA GLY A 95 -1.54 -6.73 13.21
C GLY A 95 -1.75 -6.29 11.77
N ALA A 96 -2.58 -5.28 11.51
CA ALA A 96 -2.77 -4.73 10.17
C ALA A 96 -2.95 -3.21 10.21
N SER A 97 -1.90 -2.46 9.87
CA SER A 97 -1.93 -0.99 9.77
C SER A 97 -2.60 -0.47 8.49
N ILE A 98 -3.00 -1.36 7.58
CA ILE A 98 -3.63 -1.01 6.31
C ILE A 98 -4.77 -2.00 6.06
N CYS A 99 -5.90 -1.49 5.61
CA CYS A 99 -7.02 -2.30 5.13
C CYS A 99 -7.46 -1.79 3.75
N TRP A 100 -8.02 -2.71 2.96
CA TRP A 100 -8.49 -2.45 1.62
C TRP A 100 -9.94 -2.87 1.54
N PHE A 101 -10.78 -1.98 1.03
CA PHE A 101 -12.20 -2.24 0.83
C PHE A 101 -12.57 -2.05 -0.63
N GLU A 102 -13.43 -2.90 -1.15
CA GLU A 102 -14.08 -2.73 -2.44
C GLU A 102 -15.55 -2.37 -2.22
N HIS A 103 -16.00 -1.30 -2.87
CA HIS A 103 -17.40 -0.91 -2.84
C HIS A 103 -18.13 -1.57 -4.02
N LEU A 104 -18.95 -2.57 -3.71
CA LEU A 104 -19.89 -3.18 -4.64
C LEU A 104 -21.23 -2.45 -4.56
N PRO A 105 -22.12 -2.55 -5.57
CA PRO A 105 -23.37 -1.78 -5.63
C PRO A 105 -24.28 -1.84 -4.39
N HIS A 106 -24.17 -2.90 -3.58
CA HIS A 106 -24.99 -3.11 -2.39
C HIS A 106 -24.20 -3.55 -1.16
N ASN A 107 -22.86 -3.60 -1.22
CA ASN A 107 -22.07 -4.13 -0.11
C ASN A 107 -20.61 -3.69 -0.15
N TRP A 108 -19.97 -3.64 1.01
CA TRP A 108 -18.54 -3.44 1.18
C TRP A 108 -17.82 -4.75 1.46
N VAL A 109 -16.87 -5.09 0.60
CA VAL A 109 -16.01 -6.28 0.75
C VAL A 109 -14.65 -5.85 1.27
N SER A 110 -14.12 -6.54 2.29
CA SER A 110 -12.73 -6.34 2.70
C SER A 110 -11.83 -7.24 1.87
N LEU A 111 -10.93 -6.63 1.09
CA LEU A 111 -9.92 -7.33 0.29
C LEU A 111 -8.68 -7.67 1.12
N LEU A 112 -8.35 -6.79 2.07
CA LEU A 112 -7.21 -6.93 2.97
C LEU A 112 -7.54 -6.32 4.33
N GLY A 113 -7.10 -6.97 5.40
CA GLY A 113 -7.50 -6.65 6.77
C GLY A 113 -8.55 -7.60 7.34
N ASN A 114 -8.57 -8.86 6.87
CA ASN A 114 -9.43 -9.92 7.40
C ASN A 114 -9.17 -10.10 8.91
N GLY A 115 -10.24 -10.13 9.71
CA GLY A 115 -10.16 -10.16 11.17
C GLY A 115 -10.32 -8.80 11.86
N MET A 116 -10.62 -7.75 11.09
CA MET A 116 -11.04 -6.46 11.65
C MET A 116 -12.37 -6.59 12.41
N ASP A 117 -12.48 -5.85 13.51
CA ASP A 117 -13.74 -5.69 14.24
C ASP A 117 -14.87 -5.20 13.30
N TYR A 118 -16.05 -5.80 13.43
CA TYR A 118 -17.19 -5.50 12.58
C TYR A 118 -17.65 -4.04 12.72
N GLY A 119 -17.71 -3.53 13.95
CA GLY A 119 -18.09 -2.14 14.22
C GLY A 119 -17.05 -1.15 13.70
N LEU A 120 -15.76 -1.49 13.75
CA LEU A 120 -14.71 -0.69 13.12
C LEU A 120 -14.89 -0.62 11.59
N LYS A 121 -15.18 -1.76 10.95
CA LYS A 121 -15.45 -1.81 9.51
C LYS A 121 -16.64 -0.94 9.13
N GLU A 122 -17.77 -1.05 9.85
CA GLU A 122 -18.95 -0.22 9.60
C GLU A 122 -18.66 1.27 9.78
N ALA A 123 -17.97 1.65 10.86
CA ALA A 123 -17.62 3.03 11.12
C ALA A 123 -16.74 3.65 10.00
N ILE A 124 -15.78 2.88 9.49
CA ILE A 124 -14.91 3.33 8.39
C ILE A 124 -15.69 3.46 7.09
N THR A 125 -16.45 2.42 6.71
CA THR A 125 -17.19 2.39 5.44
C THR A 125 -18.27 3.47 5.37
N ALA A 126 -19.04 3.65 6.44
CA ALA A 126 -20.01 4.75 6.55
C ALA A 126 -19.34 6.14 6.48
N ALA A 127 -18.16 6.31 7.09
CA ALA A 127 -17.43 7.57 7.01
C ALA A 127 -16.84 7.85 5.62
N ILE A 128 -16.54 6.81 4.83
CA ILE A 128 -16.18 6.95 3.42
C ILE A 128 -17.38 7.41 2.61
N GLU A 129 -18.53 6.74 2.74
CA GLU A 129 -19.77 7.09 2.01
C GLU A 129 -20.18 8.55 2.26
N ASN A 130 -20.25 8.96 3.53
CA ASN A 130 -20.59 10.34 3.93
C ASN A 130 -19.63 11.41 3.37
N GLN A 131 -18.40 11.03 3.03
CA GLN A 131 -17.39 11.95 2.51
C GLN A 131 -17.39 12.01 0.97
N GLU A 132 -18.05 11.06 0.31
CA GLU A 132 -18.17 10.96 -1.14
C GLU A 132 -19.51 11.44 -1.71
N GLU A 133 -20.58 11.46 -0.91
CA GLU A 133 -21.82 12.21 -1.18
C GLU A 133 -21.57 13.73 -1.26
#